data_AF-A0A2V6T7U8-F1
#
_entry.id   AF-A0A2V6T7U8-F1
#
_cell.length_a   1.000
_cell.length_b   1.000
_cell.length_c   1.000
_cell.angle_alpha   90.00
_cell.angle_beta   90.00
_cell.angle_gamma   90.00
#
_symmetry.space_group_name_H-M   'P 1'
#
loop_
_entity.id
_entity.type
_entity.pdbx_description
1 polymer ?
#
loop_
_entity_poly.entity_id
_entity_poly.type
_entity_poly.pdbx_seq_one_letter_code
_entity_poly.pdbx_strand_id
1 'polypeptide(L)'
;LGQRFAYIIFDIGPMFGVSDAMILAGQLEGTVLVLRHGRASRDAAQRAVRSLTAVRARLLGVILNDVDIHANGYGYGYYGYYGYSSNESTVARRN
;
A
#
# COMPACT_ATOMS: atom_id res chain seq x y z
N LEU A 1 -6.42 -14.63 -18.41
CA LEU A 1 -6.48 -13.15 -18.33
C LEU A 1 -5.31 -12.46 -19.05
N GLY A 2 -4.09 -12.99 -18.97
CA GLY A 2 -2.87 -12.31 -19.47
C GLY A 2 -2.79 -11.96 -20.96
N GLN A 3 -3.67 -12.48 -21.82
CA GLN A 3 -3.71 -12.08 -23.24
C GLN A 3 -4.53 -10.80 -23.49
N ARG A 4 -5.29 -10.31 -22.50
CA ARG A 4 -6.18 -9.13 -22.65
C ARG A 4 -5.81 -7.94 -21.77
N PHE A 5 -5.02 -8.17 -20.72
CA PHE A 5 -4.71 -7.16 -19.73
C PHE A 5 -3.21 -7.14 -19.49
N ALA A 6 -2.61 -5.95 -19.50
CA ALA A 6 -1.20 -5.75 -19.17
C ALA A 6 -0.93 -5.96 -17.67
N TYR A 7 -1.90 -5.61 -16.83
CA TYR A 7 -1.82 -5.74 -15.38
C TYR A 7 -3.14 -6.28 -14.83
N ILE A 8 -3.04 -7.13 -13.81
CA ILE A 8 -4.17 -7.69 -13.09
C ILE A 8 -3.87 -7.48 -11.60
N ILE A 9 -4.77 -6.78 -10.91
CA ILE A 9 -4.65 -6.52 -9.48
C ILE A 9 -5.63 -7.43 -8.75
N PHE A 10 -5.12 -8.17 -7.78
CA PHE A 10 -5.92 -8.98 -6.87
C PHE A 10 -6.06 -8.21 -5.56
N ASP A 11 -7.28 -7.77 -5.25
CA ASP A 11 -7.61 -7.23 -3.94
C ASP A 11 -8.10 -8.37 -3.04
N ILE A 12 -7.41 -8.56 -1.92
CA ILE A 12 -7.64 -9.71 -1.03
C ILE A 12 -7.80 -9.19 0.39
N GLY A 13 -8.70 -9.83 1.15
CA GLY A 13 -8.94 -9.52 2.55
C GLY A 13 -7.72 -9.74 3.47
N PRO A 14 -7.88 -9.53 4.79
CA PRO A 14 -6.77 -9.62 5.75
C PRO A 14 -6.05 -10.97 5.70
N MET A 15 -4.72 -10.95 5.60
CA MET A 15 -3.92 -12.19 5.52
C MET A 15 -3.93 -13.04 6.81
N PHE A 16 -4.27 -12.43 7.95
CA PHE A 16 -4.34 -13.15 9.22
C PHE A 16 -5.73 -13.77 9.38
N GLY A 17 -5.80 -15.11 9.27
CA GLY A 17 -7.04 -15.88 9.40
C GLY A 17 -7.67 -16.30 8.07
N VAL A 18 -7.12 -15.87 6.93
CA VAL A 18 -7.61 -16.24 5.60
C VAL A 18 -6.49 -16.94 4.82
N SER A 19 -6.68 -18.22 4.51
CA SER A 19 -5.73 -19.04 3.74
C SER A 19 -5.49 -18.50 2.33
N ASP A 20 -6.53 -17.94 1.72
CA ASP A 20 -6.56 -17.66 0.28
C ASP A 20 -5.56 -16.54 -0.10
N ALA A 21 -5.39 -15.55 0.77
CA ALA A 21 -4.39 -14.49 0.59
C ALA A 21 -2.97 -15.05 0.52
N MET A 22 -2.66 -16.03 1.38
CA MET A 22 -1.34 -16.66 1.43
C MET A 22 -1.08 -17.57 0.23
N ILE A 23 -2.11 -18.31 -0.20
CA ILE A 23 -2.02 -19.18 -1.38
C ILE A 23 -1.81 -18.36 -2.65
N LEU A 24 -2.60 -17.29 -2.82
CA LEU A 24 -2.48 -16.40 -3.98
C LEU A 24 -1.13 -15.68 -3.99
N ALA A 25 -0.69 -15.13 -2.86
CA ALA A 25 0.58 -14.40 -2.78
C ALA A 25 1.79 -15.21 -3.28
N GLY A 26 1.82 -16.53 -3.04
CA GLY A 26 2.88 -17.41 -3.54
C GLY A 26 2.83 -17.72 -5.05
N GLN A 27 1.72 -17.40 -5.71
CA GLN A 27 1.51 -17.63 -7.15
C GLN A 27 1.61 -16.35 -7.99
N LEU A 28 1.64 -15.18 -7.33
CA LEU A 28 1.69 -13.87 -8.00
C LEU A 28 3.13 -13.44 -8.29
N GLU A 29 3.31 -12.69 -9.38
CA GLU A 29 4.60 -12.12 -9.79
C GLU A 29 5.08 -10.98 -8.88
N GLY A 30 4.18 -10.47 -8.03
CA GLY A 30 4.46 -9.43 -7.06
C GLY A 30 3.32 -9.30 -6.06
N THR A 31 3.67 -8.98 -4.82
CA THR A 31 2.74 -8.73 -3.72
C THR A 31 3.12 -7.44 -3.02
N VAL A 32 2.13 -6.63 -2.65
CA VAL A 32 2.32 -5.44 -1.81
C VAL A 32 1.58 -5.67 -0.49
N LEU A 33 2.27 -5.47 0.63
CA LEU A 33 1.65 -5.57 1.95
C LEU A 33 1.08 -4.20 2.35
N VAL A 34 -0.21 -4.14 2.66
CA VAL A 34 -0.85 -2.91 3.15
C VAL A 34 -1.02 -3.01 4.67
N LEU A 35 -0.45 -2.04 5.40
CA LEU A 35 -0.57 -1.91 6.85
C LEU A 35 -1.33 -0.64 7.17
N ARG A 36 -2.26 -0.70 8.13
CA ARG A 36 -2.96 0.49 8.62
C ARG A 36 -2.20 1.11 9.78
N HIS A 37 -1.90 2.40 9.67
CA HIS A 37 -1.22 3.19 10.70
C HIS A 37 -2.01 3.16 12.03
N GLY A 38 -1.27 3.09 13.14
CA GLY A 38 -1.86 3.01 14.49
C GLY A 38 -2.65 1.72 14.79
N ARG A 39 -2.75 0.77 13.86
CA ARG A 39 -3.53 -0.47 14.04
C ARG A 39 -2.66 -1.72 14.04
N ALA A 40 -1.69 -1.82 13.13
CA ALA A 40 -0.77 -2.94 13.10
C ALA A 40 0.43 -2.69 14.04
N SER A 41 0.67 -3.61 14.98
CA SER A 41 1.90 -3.57 15.77
C SER A 41 3.11 -3.91 14.91
N ARG A 42 4.31 -3.48 15.34
CA ARG A 42 5.56 -3.83 14.66
C ARG A 42 5.75 -5.35 14.54
N ASP A 43 5.39 -6.08 15.60
CA ASP A 43 5.52 -7.54 15.60
C ASP A 43 4.54 -8.22 14.64
N ALA A 44 3.31 -7.69 14.54
CA ALA A 44 2.33 -8.16 13.56
C ALA A 44 2.82 -7.91 12.13
N ALA A 45 3.39 -6.73 11.86
CA ALA A 45 3.98 -6.42 10.56
C ALA A 45 5.15 -7.35 10.21
N GLN A 46 6.05 -7.62 11.17
CA GLN A 46 7.15 -8.56 10.95
C GLN A 46 6.65 -9.99 10.73
N ARG A 47 5.61 -10.41 11.45
CA ARG A 47 4.99 -11.72 11.26
C ARG A 47 4.38 -11.83 9.87
N ALA A 48 3.71 -10.79 9.38
CA ALA A 48 3.18 -10.74 8.02
C ALA A 48 4.28 -10.95 6.98
N VAL A 49 5.40 -10.22 7.11
CA VAL A 49 6.56 -10.38 6.20
C VAL A 49 7.11 -11.80 6.25
N ARG A 50 7.27 -12.39 7.44
CA ARG A 50 7.72 -13.79 7.59
C ARG A 50 6.75 -14.78 6.93
N SER A 51 5.44 -14.59 7.11
CA SER A 51 4.42 -15.43 6.49
C SER A 51 4.49 -15.36 4.96
N LEU A 52 4.57 -14.16 4.38
CA LEU A 52 4.72 -13.97 2.92
C LEU A 52 6.01 -14.63 2.40
N THR A 53 7.10 -14.51 3.16
CA THR A 53 8.37 -15.16 2.84
C THR A 53 8.24 -16.69 2.85
N ALA A 54 7.50 -17.25 3.82
CA ALA A 54 7.31 -18.70 3.96
C ALA A 54 6.58 -19.32 2.76
N VAL A 55 5.66 -18.59 2.13
CA VAL A 55 4.98 -19.01 0.89
C VAL A 55 5.72 -18.57 -0.38
N ARG A 56 6.94 -18.05 -0.24
CA ARG A 56 7.78 -17.56 -1.35
C ARG A 56 7.14 -16.43 -2.16
N ALA A 57 6.25 -15.64 -1.54
CA ALA A 57 5.68 -14.48 -2.20
C ALA A 57 6.76 -13.45 -2.52
N ARG A 58 6.71 -12.85 -3.71
CA ARG A 58 7.60 -11.75 -4.11
C ARG A 58 7.08 -10.44 -3.54
N LEU A 59 7.47 -10.10 -2.32
CA LEU A 59 7.11 -8.83 -1.69
C LEU A 59 7.82 -7.66 -2.39
N LEU A 60 7.06 -6.84 -3.12
CA LEU A 60 7.54 -5.65 -3.81
C LEU A 60 7.78 -4.48 -2.85
N GLY A 61 7.02 -4.43 -1.75
CA GLY A 61 7.10 -3.37 -0.78
C GLY A 61 5.92 -3.36 0.19
N VAL A 62 5.89 -2.33 1.04
CA VAL A 62 4.85 -2.12 2.06
C VAL A 62 4.24 -0.74 1.87
N ILE A 63 2.92 -0.66 1.92
CA ILE A 63 2.16 0.60 1.99
C ILE A 63 1.68 0.78 3.43
N LEU A 64 2.05 1.91 4.05
CA LEU A 64 1.43 2.35 5.29
C LEU A 64 0.26 3.27 4.96
N ASN A 65 -0.96 2.81 5.19
CA ASN A 65 -2.20 3.52 4.88
C ASN A 65 -2.81 4.15 6.13
N ASP A 66 -3.72 5.12 5.95
CA ASP A 66 -4.44 5.82 7.02
C ASP A 66 -3.52 6.58 7.99
N VAL A 67 -2.41 7.11 7.45
CA VAL A 67 -1.48 7.94 8.22
C VAL A 67 -2.10 9.32 8.40
N ASP A 68 -2.31 9.71 9.66
CA ASP A 68 -2.66 11.09 9.98
C ASP A 68 -1.39 11.95 9.92
N ILE A 69 -1.26 12.70 8.83
CA ILE A 69 -0.14 13.62 8.59
C ILE A 69 -0.21 14.90 9.43
N HIS A 70 -1.35 15.16 10.08
CA HIS A 70 -1.59 16.36 10.89
C HIS A 70 -1.54 16.10 12.39
N ALA A 71 -1.66 14.83 12.82
CA ALA A 71 -1.65 14.44 14.23
C ALA A 71 -0.36 14.81 14.99
N ASN A 72 0.78 14.93 14.30
CA ASN A 72 2.06 15.31 14.91
C ASN A 72 2.58 16.60 14.25
N GLY A 73 2.37 17.74 14.92
CA GLY A 73 2.88 19.07 14.53
C GLY A 73 4.41 19.21 14.46
N TYR A 74 5.17 18.13 14.62
CA TYR A 74 6.63 18.09 14.54
C TYR A 74 7.07 16.80 13.83
N GLY A 75 7.26 16.84 12.50
CA GLY A 75 8.05 15.80 11.82
C GLY A 75 7.70 15.39 10.40
N TYR A 76 6.58 15.82 9.82
CA TYR A 76 6.20 15.43 8.44
C TYR A 76 5.90 16.60 7.49
N GLY A 77 6.14 17.85 7.91
CA GLY A 77 5.85 19.04 7.11
C GLY A 77 6.63 19.16 5.79
N TYR A 78 7.74 18.44 5.63
CA TYR A 78 8.58 18.55 4.43
C TYR A 78 8.09 17.70 3.24
N TYR A 79 7.41 16.57 3.51
CA TYR A 79 6.91 15.69 2.45
C TYR A 79 5.53 16.10 1.91
N GLY A 80 4.73 16.83 2.69
CA GLY A 80 3.44 17.34 2.23
C GLY A 80 3.54 18.49 1.21
N TYR A 81 4.63 19.27 1.27
CA TYR A 81 4.79 20.46 0.42
C TYR A 81 5.17 20.15 -1.03
N TYR A 82 5.77 18.98 -1.30
CA TYR A 82 6.11 18.55 -2.66
C TYR A 82 4.93 17.91 -3.42
N GLY A 83 3.80 17.63 -2.75
CA GLY A 83 2.64 16.96 -3.35
C GLY A 83 1.52 17.90 -3.86
N TYR A 84 1.58 19.20 -3.56
CA TYR A 84 0.51 20.15 -3.88
C TYR A 84 1.01 21.42 -4.61
N SER A 85 1.99 21.26 -5.50
CA SER A 85 2.31 22.27 -6.51
C SER A 85 2.22 21.65 -7.91
N SER A 86 1.03 21.18 -8.26
CA SER A 86 0.69 20.96 -9.66
C SER A 86 -0.76 21.39 -9.89
N ASN A 87 -0.85 22.55 -10.53
CA ASN A 87 -1.98 23.07 -11.31
C ASN A 87 -3.03 23.93 -10.59
N GLU A 88 -2.64 25.17 -10.30
CA GLU A 88 -3.53 26.32 -10.40
C GLU A 88 -3.05 27.24 -11.54
N SER A 89 -3.45 26.94 -12.77
CA SER A 89 -3.49 27.91 -13.87
C SER A 89 -4.11 27.29 -15.12
N THR A 90 -5.43 27.42 -15.29
CA THR A 90 -6.16 27.81 -16.51
C THR A 90 -7.66 27.74 -16.18
N VAL A 91 -8.47 28.64 -16.73
CA VAL A 91 -9.94 28.76 -16.57
C VAL A 91 -10.42 29.62 -15.39
N ALA A 92 -9.99 30.89 -15.34
CA ALA A 92 -10.83 31.98 -14.83
C ALA A 92 -10.41 33.33 -15.45
N ARG A 93 -10.39 33.40 -16.78
CA ARG A 93 -10.42 34.68 -17.52
C ARG A 93 -11.35 34.50 -18.73
N ARG A 94 -12.25 35.49 -18.90
CA ARG A 94 -13.30 35.65 -19.94
C ARG A 94 -14.59 34.85 -19.65
N ASN A 95 -15.77 35.43 -19.47
CA ASN A 95 -16.31 36.77 -19.75
C ASN A 95 -17.16 37.28 -18.58
#